data_AF-A0A8T2QWI2-F1
#
_entry.id   AF-A0A8T2QWI2-F1
#
_cell.length_a   1.000
_cell.length_b   1.000
_cell.length_c   1.000
_cell.angle_alpha   90.00
_cell.angle_beta   90.00
_cell.angle_gamma   90.00
#
_symmetry.space_group_name_H-M   'P 1'
#
loop_
_entity.id
_entity.type
_entity.pdbx_description
1 polymer ?
#
loop_
_entity_poly.entity_id
_entity_poly.type
_entity_poly.pdbx_seq_one_letter_code
_entity_poly.pdbx_strand_id
1 'polypeptide(L)'
;MIVLGADIIVYALYAFSSGSIINLSFRLAPYLRVMIIVIDVRTLRECVKTVVAIGKVLDIVVLSILFLLFSSVLAFVLFEDTEQGKEYFSSYGSTLYQMFVLFTTSNNPDVWLPAYKAFRSSCLFFILYILFGVYFITNLILAVVYDSFKEQLAALVKGRRCKRNNSLQAAFNLLDVEKRGFLDSVQVVSLFKSLNKYRTLPRIEEENFEAIFYALDDSGDFKITLEEFEDLCEKIALKFPKAPEPSWFERFPTFYNSVYSTKLKEFVKSQKFEYVIFAMLLLNLVAVVIEITLDLQDNSQQAVWQDIEFTFGWIYVVEMLLKIYAYGFFNYWREGLNKFDFCITIIIVVGETLTFALPNTASIISNEEWIRYLLIARLLRLIRLLMHIQRYRVIISTFLKLIPWLTPYLGMIFCLMCIYCSLGVQLFGGLVSNYNETFETTGLYENDYSVHNFNDFASGMVTLFNLLVMGSWQVWLESYVTLTGTWWTSVFFLSFYLLAILYLLNLVIAFVLEAFFVEMELSTVPIDIRKAEATELGTQKDLIEKAQQARHENVESLLNRMLGEQLEEEKS
;
A
#
# COMPACT_ATOMS: atom_id res chain seq x y z
N MET A 1 16.88 8.03 -23.30
CA MET A 1 16.45 9.28 -23.97
C MET A 1 16.61 9.22 -25.48
N ILE A 2 17.80 9.01 -26.05
CA ILE A 2 18.00 8.99 -27.52
C ILE A 2 17.19 7.88 -28.24
N VAL A 3 17.15 6.66 -27.69
CA VAL A 3 16.36 5.55 -28.26
C VAL A 3 14.84 5.80 -28.19
N LEU A 4 14.39 6.55 -27.18
CA LEU A 4 12.98 6.86 -26.97
C LEU A 4 12.54 8.05 -27.85
N GLY A 5 13.44 9.02 -28.03
CA GLY A 5 13.29 10.05 -29.06
C GLY A 5 13.26 9.44 -30.47
N ALA A 6 14.13 8.46 -30.75
CA ALA A 6 14.13 7.72 -32.01
C ALA A 6 12.82 6.94 -32.19
N ASP A 7 12.29 6.29 -31.14
CA ASP A 7 10.99 5.59 -31.19
C ASP A 7 9.80 6.55 -31.40
N ILE A 8 9.78 7.70 -30.74
CA ILE A 8 8.75 8.73 -30.96
C ILE A 8 8.82 9.28 -32.39
N ILE A 9 10.04 9.50 -32.90
CA ILE A 9 10.26 9.95 -34.28
C ILE A 9 9.83 8.86 -35.27
N VAL A 10 10.16 7.60 -35.00
CA VAL A 10 9.74 6.45 -35.82
C VAL A 10 8.22 6.28 -35.78
N TYR A 11 7.58 6.40 -34.62
CA TYR A 11 6.12 6.36 -34.48
C TYR A 11 5.43 7.54 -35.17
N ALA A 12 5.98 8.75 -35.07
CA ALA A 12 5.49 9.93 -35.77
C ALA A 12 5.64 9.78 -37.30
N LEU A 13 6.74 9.19 -37.77
CA LEU A 13 6.96 8.86 -39.17
C LEU A 13 6.00 7.76 -39.67
N TYR A 14 5.72 6.74 -38.83
CA TYR A 14 4.74 5.70 -39.15
C TYR A 14 3.30 6.22 -39.20
N ALA A 15 2.91 7.13 -38.28
CA ALA A 15 1.57 7.72 -38.27
C ALA A 15 1.29 8.62 -39.47
N PHE A 16 2.34 9.22 -40.06
CA PHE A 16 2.25 10.05 -41.26
C PHE A 16 2.41 9.27 -42.59
N SER A 17 2.95 8.06 -42.54
CA SER A 17 3.18 7.21 -43.71
C SER A 17 1.99 6.27 -43.92
N SER A 18 1.04 6.68 -44.77
CA SER A 18 -0.06 5.86 -45.31
C SER A 18 0.41 4.78 -46.31
N GLY A 19 1.54 4.14 -46.03
CA GLY A 19 2.20 3.16 -46.89
C GLY A 19 2.60 1.91 -46.12
N SER A 20 2.06 0.77 -46.55
CA SER A 20 2.40 -0.59 -46.14
C SER A 20 3.89 -0.89 -46.32
N ILE A 21 4.72 -0.55 -45.33
CA ILE A 21 6.13 -0.90 -45.30
C ILE A 21 6.47 -1.45 -43.91
N ILE A 22 6.60 -2.78 -43.87
CA ILE A 22 7.28 -3.62 -42.88
C ILE A 22 6.75 -3.47 -41.45
N ASN A 23 5.77 -4.32 -41.12
CA ASN A 23 5.50 -4.77 -39.75
C ASN A 23 6.82 -5.22 -39.12
N LEU A 24 7.44 -4.38 -38.28
CA LEU A 24 8.43 -4.89 -37.34
C LEU A 24 7.66 -5.78 -36.37
N SER A 25 7.76 -7.11 -36.55
CA SER A 25 7.03 -8.11 -35.76
C SER A 25 7.30 -7.99 -34.26
N PHE A 26 8.39 -7.32 -33.88
CA PHE A 26 8.78 -7.10 -32.50
C PHE A 26 9.19 -5.64 -32.27
N ARG A 27 8.51 -4.94 -31.36
CA ARG A 27 8.77 -3.54 -30.99
C ARG A 27 9.38 -3.46 -29.60
N LEU A 28 10.63 -3.00 -29.51
CA LEU A 28 11.36 -2.93 -28.24
C LEU A 28 10.97 -1.72 -27.35
N ALA A 29 10.36 -0.69 -27.92
CA ALA A 29 10.18 0.57 -27.22
C ALA A 29 9.23 0.55 -26.02
N PRO A 30 8.11 -0.18 -26.00
CA PRO A 30 7.27 -0.31 -24.81
C PRO A 30 8.06 -0.82 -23.60
N TYR A 31 8.98 -1.79 -23.82
CA TYR A 31 9.83 -2.33 -22.76
C TYR A 31 10.81 -1.29 -22.21
N LEU A 32 11.38 -0.46 -23.08
CA LEU A 32 12.28 0.63 -22.66
C LEU A 32 11.54 1.70 -21.83
N ARG A 33 10.27 1.98 -22.13
CA ARG A 33 9.44 2.92 -21.34
C ARG A 33 9.28 2.44 -19.90
N VAL A 34 8.95 1.16 -19.70
CA VAL A 34 8.85 0.57 -18.36
C VAL A 34 10.20 0.61 -17.64
N MET A 35 11.29 0.24 -18.32
CA MET A 35 12.63 0.25 -17.72
C MET A 35 13.06 1.65 -17.27
N ILE A 36 12.68 2.71 -17.98
CA ILE A 36 12.97 4.09 -17.56
C ILE A 36 12.23 4.43 -16.27
N ILE A 37 10.96 4.06 -16.12
CA ILE A 37 10.21 4.28 -14.87
C ILE A 37 10.90 3.57 -13.70
N VAL A 38 11.30 2.32 -13.91
CA VAL A 38 12.00 1.53 -12.89
C VAL A 38 13.34 2.17 -12.48
N ILE A 39 14.07 2.74 -13.45
CA ILE A 39 15.35 3.40 -13.18
C ILE A 39 15.17 4.76 -12.54
N ASP A 40 14.17 5.55 -12.94
CA ASP A 40 13.97 6.93 -12.48
C ASP A 40 13.43 6.96 -11.04
N VAL A 41 12.47 6.09 -10.73
CA VAL A 41 11.88 6.01 -9.39
C VAL A 41 12.83 5.28 -8.44
N ARG A 42 13.43 6.04 -7.51
CA ARG A 42 14.40 5.51 -6.53
C ARG A 42 13.88 4.32 -5.72
N THR A 43 12.63 4.35 -5.28
CA THR A 43 12.02 3.28 -4.47
C THR A 43 11.88 1.99 -5.26
N LEU A 44 11.41 2.06 -6.52
CA LEU A 44 11.36 0.90 -7.42
C LEU A 44 12.75 0.33 -7.67
N ARG A 45 13.72 1.19 -7.99
CA ARG A 45 15.11 0.77 -8.21
C ARG A 45 15.73 0.06 -7.01
N GLU A 46 15.45 0.51 -5.79
CA GLU A 46 15.88 -0.15 -4.56
C GLU A 46 15.19 -1.52 -4.41
N CYS A 47 13.88 -1.61 -4.68
CA CYS A 47 13.13 -2.87 -4.64
C CYS A 47 13.60 -3.89 -5.69
N VAL A 48 13.90 -3.48 -6.94
CA VAL A 48 14.46 -4.39 -7.96
C VAL A 48 15.75 -5.02 -7.47
N LYS A 49 16.64 -4.23 -6.84
CA LYS A 49 17.91 -4.74 -6.34
C LYS A 49 17.72 -5.76 -5.22
N THR A 50 16.79 -5.52 -4.30
CA THR A 50 16.47 -6.49 -3.24
C THR A 50 15.87 -7.76 -3.80
N VAL A 51 15.01 -7.63 -4.81
CA VAL A 51 14.39 -8.76 -5.53
C VAL A 51 15.48 -9.60 -6.19
N VAL A 52 16.27 -9.03 -7.11
CA VAL A 52 17.31 -9.76 -7.85
C VAL A 52 18.35 -10.45 -6.94
N ALA A 53 18.57 -9.95 -5.73
CA ALA A 53 19.47 -10.55 -4.75
C ALA A 53 18.94 -11.83 -4.08
N ILE A 54 17.65 -12.16 -4.21
CA ILE A 54 17.01 -13.33 -3.61
C ILE A 54 17.26 -14.57 -4.50
N GLY A 55 18.49 -15.08 -4.49
CA GLY A 55 18.86 -16.30 -5.23
C GLY A 55 18.29 -17.59 -4.62
N LYS A 56 18.00 -17.59 -3.30
CA LYS A 56 17.51 -18.74 -2.53
C LYS A 56 16.15 -19.28 -3.01
N VAL A 57 15.37 -18.49 -3.76
CA VAL A 57 14.06 -18.91 -4.29
C VAL A 57 14.22 -19.98 -5.38
N LEU A 58 15.32 -19.98 -6.12
CA LEU A 58 15.56 -20.97 -7.18
C LEU A 58 15.61 -22.40 -6.64
N ASP A 59 16.23 -22.61 -5.48
CA ASP A 59 16.37 -23.96 -4.88
C ASP A 59 15.00 -24.59 -4.57
N ILE A 60 14.02 -23.78 -4.17
CA ILE A 60 12.67 -24.26 -3.82
C ILE A 60 11.80 -24.38 -5.05
N VAL A 61 11.99 -23.53 -6.05
CA VAL A 61 11.38 -23.73 -7.36
C VAL A 61 11.83 -25.08 -7.93
N VAL A 62 13.11 -25.44 -7.79
CA VAL A 62 13.63 -26.76 -8.18
C VAL A 62 12.97 -27.88 -7.38
N LEU A 63 12.84 -27.74 -6.05
CA LEU A 63 12.11 -28.72 -5.22
C LEU A 63 10.65 -28.88 -5.65
N SER A 64 9.98 -27.78 -6.00
CA SER A 64 8.58 -27.78 -6.44
C SER A 64 8.42 -28.46 -7.79
N ILE A 65 9.35 -28.20 -8.73
CA ILE A 65 9.40 -28.88 -10.03
C ILE A 65 9.64 -30.39 -9.82
N LEU A 66 10.55 -30.77 -8.92
CA LEU A 66 10.81 -32.18 -8.62
C LEU A 66 9.57 -32.88 -8.04
N PHE A 67 8.87 -32.23 -7.12
CA PHE A 67 7.60 -32.74 -6.59
C PHE A 67 6.55 -32.91 -7.68
N LEU A 68 6.38 -31.91 -8.55
CA LEU A 68 5.44 -31.95 -9.67
C LEU A 68 5.77 -33.11 -10.63
N LEU A 69 7.02 -33.27 -11.01
CA LEU A 69 7.44 -34.37 -11.88
C LEU A 69 7.18 -35.74 -11.22
N PHE A 70 7.60 -35.92 -9.97
CA PHE A 70 7.40 -37.17 -9.23
C PHE A 70 5.92 -37.54 -9.07
N SER A 71 5.10 -36.58 -8.60
CA SER A 71 3.66 -36.78 -8.40
C SER A 71 2.92 -37.04 -9.71
N SER A 72 3.35 -36.41 -10.81
CA SER A 72 2.76 -36.63 -12.14
C SER A 72 3.09 -38.01 -12.70
N VAL A 73 4.31 -38.51 -12.48
CA VAL A 73 4.66 -39.90 -12.84
C VAL A 73 3.79 -40.87 -12.04
N LEU A 74 3.65 -40.65 -10.74
CA LEU A 74 2.84 -41.49 -9.87
C LEU A 74 1.35 -41.47 -10.30
N ALA A 75 0.80 -40.29 -10.58
CA ALA A 75 -0.58 -40.16 -11.08
C ALA A 75 -0.78 -40.89 -12.41
N PHE A 76 0.14 -40.71 -13.35
CA PHE A 76 0.07 -41.35 -14.67
C PHE A 76 0.04 -42.88 -14.56
N VAL A 77 0.95 -43.45 -13.77
CA VAL A 77 1.02 -44.91 -13.58
C VAL A 77 -0.18 -45.46 -12.80
N LEU A 78 -0.67 -44.73 -11.79
CA LEU A 78 -1.79 -45.19 -10.96
C LEU A 78 -3.13 -45.24 -11.72
N PHE A 79 -3.32 -44.33 -12.67
CA PHE A 79 -4.59 -44.14 -13.37
C PHE A 79 -4.57 -44.53 -14.85
N GLU A 80 -3.47 -45.10 -15.36
CA GLU A 80 -3.28 -45.48 -16.77
C GLU A 80 -4.47 -46.28 -17.34
N ASP A 81 -4.91 -47.32 -16.62
CA ASP A 81 -5.99 -48.22 -17.05
C ASP A 81 -7.42 -47.75 -16.67
N THR A 82 -7.57 -46.53 -16.14
CA THR A 82 -8.86 -46.01 -15.65
C THR A 82 -9.53 -45.05 -16.63
N GLU A 83 -10.81 -44.72 -16.41
CA GLU A 83 -11.49 -43.67 -17.20
C GLU A 83 -10.77 -42.31 -17.10
N GLN A 84 -10.17 -42.01 -15.95
CA GLN A 84 -9.36 -40.80 -15.78
C GLN A 84 -8.09 -40.80 -16.63
N GLY A 85 -7.47 -41.98 -16.82
CA GLY A 85 -6.37 -42.21 -17.75
C GLY A 85 -6.73 -41.83 -19.18
N LYS A 86 -7.98 -42.04 -19.58
CA LYS A 86 -8.47 -41.75 -20.93
C LYS A 86 -8.84 -40.28 -21.14
N GLU A 87 -9.43 -39.65 -20.13
CA GLU A 87 -9.91 -38.26 -20.23
C GLU A 87 -8.81 -37.22 -19.97
N TYR A 88 -8.10 -37.32 -18.84
CA TYR A 88 -7.18 -36.28 -18.37
C TYR A 88 -5.70 -36.72 -18.40
N PHE A 89 -5.42 -38.00 -18.10
CA PHE A 89 -4.05 -38.54 -17.95
C PHE A 89 -3.60 -39.40 -19.13
N SER A 90 -3.94 -38.99 -20.36
CA SER A 90 -3.68 -39.74 -21.60
C SER A 90 -2.20 -39.88 -21.93
N SER A 91 -1.37 -38.94 -21.48
CA SER A 91 0.08 -38.96 -21.65
C SER A 91 0.74 -38.31 -20.45
N TYR A 92 2.01 -38.64 -20.21
CA TYR A 92 2.77 -38.00 -19.14
C TYR A 92 2.76 -36.46 -19.21
N GLY A 93 2.83 -35.88 -20.42
CA GLY A 93 2.77 -34.44 -20.61
C GLY A 93 1.41 -33.84 -20.21
N SER A 94 0.31 -34.50 -20.58
CA SER A 94 -1.05 -34.11 -20.17
C SER A 94 -1.21 -34.23 -18.65
N THR A 95 -0.76 -35.34 -18.06
CA THR A 95 -0.78 -35.55 -16.61
C THR A 95 0.01 -34.49 -15.87
N LEU A 96 1.22 -34.16 -16.34
CA LEU A 96 2.05 -33.12 -15.74
C LEU A 96 1.35 -31.76 -15.76
N TYR A 97 0.72 -31.42 -16.88
CA TYR A 97 -0.06 -30.20 -17.00
C TYR A 97 -1.26 -30.19 -16.04
N GLN A 98 -2.06 -31.26 -16.01
CA GLN A 98 -3.24 -31.35 -15.13
C GLN A 98 -2.87 -31.35 -13.64
N MET A 99 -1.76 -32.00 -13.27
CA MET A 99 -1.21 -31.93 -11.91
C MET A 99 -0.68 -30.54 -11.60
N PHE A 100 -0.03 -29.85 -12.54
CA PHE A 100 0.38 -28.46 -12.33
C PHE A 100 -0.82 -27.52 -12.12
N VAL A 101 -1.90 -27.65 -12.89
CA VAL A 101 -3.12 -26.86 -12.65
C VAL A 101 -3.73 -27.22 -11.28
N LEU A 102 -3.70 -28.50 -10.88
CA LEU A 102 -4.15 -28.93 -9.55
C LEU A 102 -3.27 -28.40 -8.41
N PHE A 103 -1.96 -28.24 -8.64
CA PHE A 103 -1.05 -27.58 -7.69
C PHE A 103 -1.48 -26.15 -7.39
N THR A 104 -2.05 -25.47 -8.38
CA THR A 104 -2.64 -24.13 -8.22
C THR A 104 -4.09 -24.15 -7.73
N THR A 105 -4.68 -25.33 -7.52
CA THR A 105 -6.07 -25.58 -7.12
C THR A 105 -7.15 -25.11 -8.09
N SER A 106 -6.78 -24.68 -9.31
CA SER A 106 -7.72 -24.01 -10.22
C SER A 106 -8.68 -24.95 -10.96
N ASN A 107 -8.33 -26.24 -11.09
CA ASN A 107 -9.16 -27.29 -11.70
C ASN A 107 -9.74 -28.27 -10.65
N ASN A 108 -9.71 -27.91 -9.37
CA ASN A 108 -10.36 -28.69 -8.32
C ASN A 108 -11.82 -28.23 -8.17
N PRO A 109 -12.82 -29.12 -8.22
CA PRO A 109 -12.74 -30.59 -8.13
C PRO A 109 -12.71 -31.35 -9.48
N ASP A 110 -12.77 -30.65 -10.60
CA ASP A 110 -13.09 -31.23 -11.91
C ASP A 110 -12.09 -32.30 -12.39
N VAL A 111 -10.79 -32.08 -12.21
CA VAL A 111 -9.71 -32.94 -12.75
C VAL A 111 -9.74 -34.38 -12.23
N TRP A 112 -10.30 -34.62 -11.04
CA TRP A 112 -10.34 -35.94 -10.40
C TRP A 112 -11.75 -36.50 -10.23
N LEU A 113 -12.75 -35.80 -10.76
CA LEU A 113 -14.14 -36.22 -10.72
C LEU A 113 -14.37 -37.59 -11.40
N PRO A 114 -13.79 -37.91 -12.58
CA PRO A 114 -13.99 -39.22 -13.21
C PRO A 114 -13.46 -40.38 -12.35
N ALA A 115 -12.27 -40.24 -11.76
CA ALA A 115 -11.73 -41.29 -10.89
C ALA A 115 -12.49 -41.44 -9.58
N TYR A 116 -13.08 -40.36 -9.06
CA TYR A 116 -13.93 -40.43 -7.87
C TYR A 116 -15.26 -41.13 -8.16
N LYS A 117 -15.84 -40.89 -9.34
CA LYS A 117 -17.03 -41.61 -9.82
C LYS A 117 -16.77 -43.11 -9.97
N ALA A 118 -15.60 -43.48 -10.49
CA ALA A 118 -15.20 -44.88 -10.64
C ALA A 118 -14.92 -45.55 -9.28
N PHE A 119 -14.06 -44.97 -8.46
CA PHE A 119 -13.71 -45.50 -7.13
C PHE A 119 -13.57 -44.37 -6.11
N ARG A 120 -14.38 -44.44 -5.03
CA ARG A 120 -14.33 -43.42 -3.97
C ARG A 120 -12.96 -43.27 -3.33
N SER A 121 -12.19 -44.35 -3.20
CA SER A 121 -10.85 -44.33 -2.61
C SER A 121 -9.82 -43.55 -3.42
N SER A 122 -10.07 -43.28 -4.71
CA SER A 122 -9.20 -42.46 -5.56
C SER A 122 -9.00 -41.05 -5.01
N CYS A 123 -9.96 -40.53 -4.23
CA CYS A 123 -9.82 -39.21 -3.60
C CYS A 123 -8.62 -39.13 -2.65
N LEU A 124 -8.19 -40.25 -2.06
CA LEU A 124 -7.08 -40.26 -1.11
C LEU A 124 -5.76 -39.83 -1.78
N PHE A 125 -5.56 -40.19 -3.05
CA PHE A 125 -4.42 -39.69 -3.82
C PHE A 125 -4.46 -38.17 -3.98
N PHE A 126 -5.58 -37.62 -4.44
CA PHE A 126 -5.72 -36.17 -4.69
C PHE A 126 -5.69 -35.34 -3.41
N ILE A 127 -6.29 -35.85 -2.32
CA ILE A 127 -6.24 -35.21 -1.00
C ILE A 127 -4.79 -35.15 -0.48
N LEU A 128 -4.04 -36.26 -0.57
CA LEU A 128 -2.64 -36.28 -0.18
C LEU A 128 -1.80 -35.35 -1.07
N TYR A 129 -2.07 -35.34 -2.38
CA TYR A 129 -1.41 -34.44 -3.32
C TYR A 129 -1.65 -32.97 -2.96
N ILE A 130 -2.90 -32.56 -2.71
CA ILE A 130 -3.24 -31.19 -2.29
C ILE A 130 -2.60 -30.87 -0.94
N LEU A 131 -2.59 -31.82 0.00
CA LEU A 131 -1.99 -31.62 1.32
C LEU A 131 -0.49 -31.34 1.25
N PHE A 132 0.26 -32.15 0.50
CA PHE A 132 1.70 -31.96 0.36
C PHE A 132 2.07 -30.86 -0.65
N GLY A 133 1.36 -30.77 -1.78
CA GLY A 133 1.63 -29.79 -2.82
C GLY A 133 1.22 -28.38 -2.40
N VAL A 134 -0.05 -28.21 -2.05
CA VAL A 134 -0.58 -26.88 -1.70
C VAL A 134 -0.14 -26.53 -0.29
N TYR A 135 -0.63 -27.20 0.74
CA TYR A 135 -0.40 -26.72 2.11
C TYR A 135 1.05 -26.83 2.60
N PHE A 136 1.83 -27.81 2.13
CA PHE A 136 3.23 -27.92 2.54
C PHE A 136 4.17 -27.14 1.62
N ILE A 137 4.18 -27.44 0.31
CA ILE A 137 5.15 -26.82 -0.61
C ILE A 137 4.84 -25.33 -0.85
N THR A 138 3.60 -24.91 -1.11
CA THR A 138 3.36 -23.47 -1.39
C THR A 138 3.62 -22.59 -0.16
N ASN A 139 3.30 -23.08 1.05
CA ASN A 139 3.62 -22.38 2.28
C ASN A 139 5.12 -22.38 2.59
N LEU A 140 5.85 -23.44 2.22
CA LEU A 140 7.31 -23.45 2.32
C LEU A 140 7.96 -22.43 1.36
N ILE A 141 7.45 -22.30 0.14
CA ILE A 141 7.88 -21.25 -0.80
C ILE A 141 7.68 -19.88 -0.15
N LEU A 142 6.50 -19.61 0.39
CA LEU A 142 6.20 -18.35 1.08
C LEU A 142 7.18 -18.10 2.24
N ALA A 143 7.46 -19.11 3.06
CA ALA A 143 8.36 -18.99 4.21
C ALA A 143 9.79 -18.63 3.80
N VAL A 144 10.32 -19.21 2.73
CA VAL A 144 11.69 -18.90 2.29
C VAL A 144 11.77 -17.58 1.52
N VAL A 145 10.73 -17.23 0.75
CA VAL A 145 10.62 -15.88 0.19
C VAL A 145 10.61 -14.86 1.33
N TYR A 146 9.87 -15.12 2.42
CA TYR A 146 9.81 -14.26 3.61
C TYR A 146 11.17 -14.12 4.31
N ASP A 147 11.85 -15.23 4.61
CA ASP A 147 13.17 -15.21 5.27
C ASP A 147 14.21 -14.46 4.41
N SER A 148 14.27 -14.77 3.12
CA SER A 148 15.20 -14.10 2.21
C SER A 148 14.85 -12.62 2.03
N PHE A 149 13.56 -12.27 2.00
CA PHE A 149 13.10 -10.89 1.98
C PHE A 149 13.54 -10.14 3.24
N LYS A 150 13.38 -10.74 4.43
CA LYS A 150 13.75 -10.16 5.71
C LYS A 150 15.25 -9.89 5.82
N GLU A 151 16.09 -10.84 5.39
CA GLU A 151 17.54 -10.66 5.31
C GLU A 151 17.93 -9.46 4.42
N GLN A 152 17.31 -9.35 3.23
CA GLN A 152 17.58 -8.25 2.30
C GLN A 152 17.07 -6.90 2.84
N LEU A 153 15.91 -6.89 3.50
CA LEU A 153 15.37 -5.71 4.16
C LEU A 153 16.30 -5.22 5.28
N ALA A 154 16.81 -6.14 6.10
CA ALA A 154 17.78 -5.81 7.16
C ALA A 154 19.08 -5.23 6.59
N ALA A 155 19.61 -5.79 5.49
CA ALA A 155 20.78 -5.27 4.80
C ALA A 155 20.52 -3.85 4.24
N LEU A 156 19.34 -3.60 3.67
CA LEU A 156 18.94 -2.30 3.15
C LEU A 156 18.81 -1.25 4.27
N VAL A 157 18.17 -1.60 5.39
CA VAL A 157 18.03 -0.72 6.56
C VAL A 157 19.39 -0.41 7.16
N LYS A 158 20.29 -1.40 7.31
CA LYS A 158 21.67 -1.19 7.75
C LYS A 158 22.42 -0.23 6.84
N GLY A 159 22.28 -0.37 5.52
CA GLY A 159 22.86 0.55 4.54
C GLY A 159 22.34 1.99 4.67
N ARG A 160 21.03 2.16 4.92
CA ARG A 160 20.44 3.49 5.19
C ARG A 160 20.95 4.09 6.49
N ARG A 161 21.05 3.30 7.57
CA ARG A 161 21.62 3.74 8.85
C ARG A 161 23.08 4.17 8.71
N CYS A 162 23.89 3.40 7.98
CA CYS A 162 25.27 3.77 7.69
C CYS A 162 25.37 5.10 6.90
N LYS A 163 24.55 5.31 5.86
CA LYS A 163 24.51 6.60 5.15
C LYS A 163 24.09 7.77 6.05
N ARG A 164 23.13 7.54 6.96
CA ARG A 164 22.71 8.52 7.97
C ARG A 164 23.89 8.88 8.88
N ASN A 165 24.53 7.87 9.47
CA ASN A 165 25.66 8.05 10.38
C ASN A 165 26.84 8.73 9.68
N ASN A 166 27.17 8.35 8.43
CA ASN A 166 28.20 9.05 7.64
C ASN A 166 27.85 10.53 7.40
N SER A 167 26.56 10.86 7.25
CA SER A 167 26.10 12.25 7.07
C SER A 167 26.17 13.04 8.38
N LEU A 168 25.80 12.40 9.51
CA LEU A 168 25.93 12.99 10.86
C LEU A 168 27.41 13.19 11.22
N GLN A 169 28.26 12.23 10.91
CA GLN A 169 29.70 12.33 11.08
C GLN A 169 30.29 13.44 10.21
N ALA A 170 29.86 13.57 8.96
CA ALA A 170 30.27 14.69 8.12
C ALA A 170 29.83 16.05 8.70
N ALA A 171 28.61 16.12 9.25
CA ALA A 171 28.13 17.33 9.93
C ALA A 171 28.92 17.64 11.21
N PHE A 172 29.22 16.63 12.02
CA PHE A 172 30.06 16.74 13.22
C PHE A 172 31.45 17.26 12.87
N ASN A 173 32.09 16.69 11.84
CA ASN A 173 33.41 17.12 11.37
C ASN A 173 33.43 18.56 10.82
N LEU A 174 32.29 19.07 10.33
CA LEU A 174 32.15 20.47 9.92
C LEU A 174 31.98 21.42 11.10
N LEU A 175 31.39 20.93 12.20
CA LEU A 175 31.22 21.69 13.44
C LEU A 175 32.50 21.70 14.29
N ASP A 176 33.27 20.61 14.29
CA ASP A 176 34.58 20.50 14.94
C ASP A 176 35.69 21.12 14.07
N VAL A 177 35.72 22.46 14.05
CA VAL A 177 36.69 23.26 13.27
C VAL A 177 38.14 22.91 13.61
N GLU A 178 38.41 22.54 14.86
CA GLU A 178 39.74 22.26 15.38
C GLU A 178 40.15 20.78 15.27
N LYS A 179 39.25 19.89 14.79
CA LYS A 179 39.45 18.44 14.68
C LYS A 179 39.87 17.78 16.00
N ARG A 180 39.30 18.24 17.11
CA ARG A 180 39.62 17.74 18.45
C ARG A 180 38.88 16.44 18.79
N GLY A 181 37.90 16.05 17.98
CA GLY A 181 37.05 14.88 18.20
C GLY A 181 35.89 15.13 19.16
N PHE A 182 35.65 16.39 19.53
CA PHE A 182 34.56 16.79 20.41
C PHE A 182 34.07 18.21 20.11
N LEU A 183 32.81 18.47 20.46
CA LEU A 183 32.18 19.79 20.36
C LEU A 183 32.11 20.47 21.72
N ASP A 184 32.51 21.74 21.77
CA ASP A 184 32.37 22.57 22.97
C ASP A 184 30.93 23.09 23.11
N SER A 185 30.55 23.45 24.34
CA SER A 185 29.29 24.13 24.65
C SER A 185 28.98 25.31 23.72
N VAL A 186 29.98 26.14 23.39
CA VAL A 186 29.80 27.29 22.49
C VAL A 186 29.41 26.86 21.06
N GLN A 187 30.01 25.79 20.56
CA GLN A 187 29.72 25.26 19.21
C GLN A 187 28.31 24.64 19.16
N VAL A 188 27.93 23.92 20.21
CA VAL A 188 26.61 23.28 20.32
C VAL A 188 25.50 24.33 20.51
N VAL A 189 25.74 25.37 21.30
CA VAL A 189 24.82 26.51 21.42
C VAL A 189 24.64 27.22 20.08
N SER A 190 25.73 27.44 19.33
CA SER A 190 25.66 28.02 17.98
C SER A 190 24.88 27.14 17.00
N LEU A 191 25.03 25.81 17.12
CA LEU A 191 24.24 24.84 16.37
C LEU A 191 22.76 24.99 16.73
N PHE A 192 22.38 24.98 18.01
CA PHE A 192 20.97 25.13 18.41
C PHE A 192 20.38 26.48 17.97
N LYS A 193 21.12 27.59 18.11
CA LYS A 193 20.70 28.89 17.56
C LYS A 193 20.47 28.85 16.06
N SER A 194 21.28 28.08 15.33
CA SER A 194 21.13 27.90 13.88
C SER A 194 20.00 26.94 13.52
N LEU A 195 19.78 25.88 14.30
CA LEU A 195 18.66 24.94 14.15
C LEU A 195 17.32 25.66 14.39
N ASN A 196 17.26 26.58 15.36
CA ASN A 196 16.11 27.43 15.63
C ASN A 196 15.72 28.37 14.48
N LYS A 197 16.61 28.60 13.50
CA LYS A 197 16.27 29.33 12.26
C LYS A 197 15.41 28.50 11.31
N TYR A 198 15.47 27.17 11.43
CA TYR A 198 14.69 26.26 10.60
C TYR A 198 13.33 26.02 11.26
N ARG A 199 12.28 26.52 10.60
CA ARG A 199 10.88 26.42 11.05
C ARG A 199 10.36 24.99 11.26
N THR A 200 11.05 24.00 10.69
CA THR A 200 10.71 22.58 10.81
C THR A 200 11.15 21.96 12.14
N LEU A 201 12.02 22.65 12.88
CA LEU A 201 12.55 22.22 14.17
C LEU A 201 11.92 23.07 15.29
N PRO A 202 11.75 22.50 16.50
CA PRO A 202 11.29 23.27 17.66
C PRO A 202 12.25 24.41 17.94
N ARG A 203 11.70 25.55 18.37
CA ARG A 203 12.52 26.66 18.85
C ARG A 203 12.94 26.33 20.28
N ILE A 204 14.21 25.99 20.45
CA ILE A 204 14.81 25.73 21.76
C ILE A 204 15.17 27.09 22.38
N GLU A 205 14.58 27.43 23.52
CA GLU A 205 14.90 28.68 24.23
C GLU A 205 16.34 28.69 24.71
N GLU A 206 16.99 29.88 24.71
CA GLU A 206 18.42 29.98 24.98
C GLU A 206 18.81 29.54 26.40
N GLU A 207 17.87 29.63 27.34
CA GLU A 207 18.03 29.24 28.75
C GLU A 207 18.17 27.73 28.93
N ASN A 208 17.61 26.96 27.99
CA ASN A 208 17.59 25.50 28.05
C ASN A 208 18.77 24.86 27.30
N PHE A 209 19.60 25.65 26.62
CA PHE A 209 20.76 25.13 25.90
C PHE A 209 21.78 24.47 26.82
N GLU A 210 22.04 25.06 27.98
CA GLU A 210 22.98 24.49 28.94
C GLU A 210 22.43 23.19 29.53
N ALA A 211 21.15 23.16 29.91
CA ALA A 211 20.52 21.96 30.45
C ALA A 211 20.48 20.80 29.44
N ILE A 212 20.23 21.10 28.16
CA ILE A 212 20.31 20.11 27.07
C ILE A 212 21.75 19.64 26.89
N PHE A 213 22.72 20.55 26.89
CA PHE A 213 24.14 20.19 26.80
C PHE A 213 24.56 19.22 27.92
N TYR A 214 24.20 19.52 29.17
CA TYR A 214 24.48 18.66 30.33
C TYR A 214 23.73 17.32 30.31
N ALA A 215 22.54 17.27 29.70
CA ALA A 215 21.75 16.05 29.56
C ALA A 215 22.31 15.06 28.54
N LEU A 216 23.23 15.53 27.70
CA LEU A 216 23.77 14.81 26.55
C LEU A 216 25.26 14.52 26.67
N ASP A 217 25.94 15.25 27.55
CA ASP A 217 27.28 14.93 28.03
C ASP A 217 27.19 13.80 29.06
N ASP A 218 27.10 12.56 28.57
CA ASP A 218 27.04 11.35 29.39
C ASP A 218 28.36 11.13 30.16
N SER A 219 29.45 11.64 29.61
CA SER A 219 30.81 11.56 30.16
C SER A 219 31.11 12.61 31.24
N GLY A 220 30.36 13.71 31.27
CA GLY A 220 30.45 14.79 32.26
C GLY A 220 31.72 15.64 32.13
N ASP A 221 32.35 15.63 30.96
CA ASP A 221 33.61 16.33 30.69
C ASP A 221 33.43 17.65 29.90
N PHE A 222 32.18 18.09 29.77
CA PHE A 222 31.73 19.27 29.06
C PHE A 222 32.04 19.24 27.56
N LYS A 223 32.06 18.05 26.97
CA LYS A 223 32.38 17.84 25.56
C LYS A 223 31.41 16.85 24.97
N ILE A 224 30.87 17.17 23.79
CA ILE A 224 30.01 16.23 23.07
C ILE A 224 30.84 15.46 22.06
N THR A 225 30.96 14.16 22.29
CA THR A 225 31.58 13.21 21.37
C THR A 225 30.68 12.92 20.17
N LEU A 226 31.21 12.25 19.15
CA LEU A 226 30.43 11.86 17.96
C LEU A 226 29.23 10.95 18.34
N GLU A 227 29.41 10.05 19.30
CA GLU A 227 28.36 9.11 19.73
C GLU A 227 27.21 9.84 20.45
N GLU A 228 27.56 10.75 21.38
CA GLU A 228 26.60 11.61 22.07
C GLU A 228 25.90 12.58 21.08
N PHE A 229 26.60 13.05 20.05
CA PHE A 229 26.02 13.87 18.98
C PHE A 229 25.04 13.10 18.09
N GLU A 230 25.31 11.83 17.79
CA GLU A 230 24.36 10.99 17.05
C GLU A 230 23.07 10.77 17.86
N ASP A 231 23.20 10.48 19.16
CA ASP A 231 22.07 10.29 20.07
C ASP A 231 21.28 11.59 20.29
N LEU A 232 21.96 12.74 20.36
CA LEU A 232 21.33 14.07 20.36
C LEU A 232 20.34 14.23 19.21
N CYS A 233 20.84 13.99 18.00
CA CYS A 233 20.09 14.18 16.78
C CYS A 233 18.90 13.20 16.69
N GLU A 234 19.05 11.99 17.23
CA GLU A 234 17.99 10.98 17.32
C GLU A 234 16.90 11.38 18.31
N LYS A 235 17.28 11.81 19.52
CA LYS A 235 16.35 12.31 20.55
C LYS A 235 15.57 13.53 20.08
N ILE A 236 16.22 14.48 19.38
CA ILE A 236 15.56 15.65 18.80
C ILE A 236 14.53 15.22 17.74
N ALA A 237 14.87 14.26 16.87
CA ALA A 237 13.97 13.79 15.84
C ALA A 237 12.73 13.05 16.39
N LEU A 238 12.87 12.34 17.52
CA LEU A 238 11.80 11.53 18.12
C LEU A 238 10.87 12.33 19.04
N LYS A 239 11.40 13.25 19.86
CA LYS A 239 10.62 13.96 20.89
C LYS A 239 9.89 15.20 20.38
N PHE A 240 10.33 15.81 19.28
CA PHE A 240 9.77 17.07 18.80
C PHE A 240 8.94 16.91 17.53
N PRO A 241 7.63 16.65 17.65
CA PRO A 241 6.75 16.68 16.50
C PRO A 241 6.73 18.08 15.88
N LYS A 242 6.64 18.17 14.55
CA LYS A 242 6.52 19.45 13.84
C LYS A 242 5.42 20.31 14.46
N ALA A 243 5.76 21.55 14.84
CA ALA A 243 4.80 22.51 15.37
C ALA A 243 3.64 22.72 14.37
N PRO A 244 2.41 22.97 14.84
CA PRO A 244 1.30 23.28 13.95
C PRO A 244 1.61 24.53 13.14
N GLU A 245 1.37 24.47 11.84
CA GLU A 245 1.57 25.65 10.99
C GLU A 245 0.47 26.68 11.29
N PRO A 246 0.81 27.99 11.35
CA PRO A 246 -0.20 29.02 11.56
C PRO A 246 -1.22 28.97 10.44
N SER A 247 -2.48 29.17 10.81
CA SER A 247 -3.57 29.16 9.85
C SER A 247 -3.44 30.31 8.86
N TRP A 248 -3.83 30.11 7.60
CA TRP A 248 -3.84 31.21 6.61
C TRP A 248 -4.70 32.39 7.07
N PHE A 249 -5.73 32.12 7.88
CA PHE A 249 -6.64 33.09 8.47
C PHE A 249 -6.01 33.97 9.56
N GLU A 250 -4.86 33.60 10.14
CA GLU A 250 -4.10 34.48 11.06
C GLU A 250 -3.56 35.73 10.37
N ARG A 251 -3.53 35.76 9.03
CA ARG A 251 -3.23 36.97 8.26
C ARG A 251 -4.28 38.08 8.44
N PHE A 252 -5.48 37.74 8.91
CA PHE A 252 -6.55 38.67 9.27
C PHE A 252 -6.89 38.57 10.78
N PRO A 253 -6.02 39.09 11.67
CA PRO A 253 -6.07 38.82 13.11
C PRO A 253 -7.35 39.37 13.77
N THR A 254 -7.89 40.49 13.29
CA THR A 254 -9.08 41.15 13.85
C THR A 254 -10.33 40.28 13.77
N PHE A 255 -10.48 39.48 12.71
CA PHE A 255 -11.62 38.59 12.54
C PHE A 255 -11.35 37.23 13.20
N TYR A 256 -10.14 36.69 13.00
CA TYR A 256 -9.78 35.34 13.43
C TYR A 256 -9.61 35.20 14.95
N ASN A 257 -9.18 36.25 15.64
CA ASN A 257 -9.00 36.29 17.10
C ASN A 257 -10.19 36.94 17.83
N SER A 258 -11.30 37.19 17.13
CA SER A 258 -12.52 37.69 17.76
C SER A 258 -13.12 36.67 18.73
N VAL A 259 -13.82 37.14 19.76
CA VAL A 259 -14.46 36.30 20.79
C VAL A 259 -15.40 35.26 20.19
N TYR A 260 -16.13 35.62 19.13
CA TYR A 260 -17.04 34.70 18.42
C TYR A 260 -16.29 33.62 17.65
N SER A 261 -15.20 33.98 16.97
CA SER A 261 -14.34 33.03 16.27
C SER A 261 -13.69 32.04 17.23
N THR A 262 -13.20 32.51 18.39
CA THR A 262 -12.59 31.64 19.40
C THR A 262 -13.60 30.66 19.98
N LYS A 263 -14.82 31.11 20.32
CA LYS A 263 -15.90 30.22 20.76
C LYS A 263 -16.30 29.19 19.70
N LEU A 264 -16.34 29.57 18.43
CA LEU A 264 -16.61 28.65 17.33
C LEU A 264 -15.50 27.60 17.20
N LYS A 265 -14.24 28.01 17.28
CA LYS A 265 -13.07 27.12 17.27
C LYS A 265 -13.11 26.12 18.42
N GLU A 266 -13.44 26.58 19.63
CA GLU A 266 -13.62 25.71 20.81
C GLU A 266 -14.77 24.72 20.63
N PHE A 267 -15.90 25.16 20.07
CA PHE A 267 -17.02 24.28 19.80
C PHE A 267 -16.68 23.20 18.78
N VAL A 268 -16.05 23.55 17.66
CA VAL A 268 -15.64 22.59 16.60
C VAL A 268 -14.62 21.58 17.15
N LYS A 269 -13.72 22.01 18.05
CA LYS A 269 -12.75 21.14 18.71
C LYS A 269 -13.34 20.30 19.85
N SER A 270 -14.60 20.53 20.22
CA SER A 270 -15.23 19.84 21.35
C SER A 270 -15.74 18.44 20.98
N GLN A 271 -15.72 17.52 21.95
CA GLN A 271 -16.28 16.17 21.78
C GLN A 271 -17.78 16.19 21.41
N LYS A 272 -18.51 17.25 21.81
CA LYS A 272 -19.93 17.41 21.50
C LYS A 272 -20.16 17.56 20.00
N PHE A 273 -19.29 18.30 19.31
CA PHE A 273 -19.37 18.46 17.87
C PHE A 273 -19.16 17.10 17.17
N GLU A 274 -18.18 16.32 17.61
CA GLU A 274 -17.96 14.97 17.07
C GLU A 274 -19.18 14.04 17.24
N TYR A 275 -19.83 14.06 18.42
CA TYR A 275 -21.05 13.27 18.64
C TYR A 275 -22.22 13.73 17.76
N VAL A 276 -22.36 15.03 17.49
CA VAL A 276 -23.38 15.57 16.59
C VAL A 276 -23.14 15.07 15.16
N ILE A 277 -21.91 15.15 14.67
CA ILE A 277 -21.55 14.66 13.34
C ILE A 277 -21.75 13.15 13.24
N PHE A 278 -21.41 12.39 14.28
CA PHE A 278 -21.64 10.95 14.33
C PHE A 278 -23.14 10.60 14.27
N ALA A 279 -23.98 11.32 15.02
CA ALA A 279 -25.43 11.13 14.98
C ALA A 279 -26.00 11.45 13.58
N MET A 280 -25.53 12.53 12.94
CA MET A 280 -25.91 12.87 11.56
C MET A 280 -25.48 11.79 10.57
N LEU A 281 -24.29 11.21 10.73
CA LEU A 281 -23.82 10.11 9.89
C LEU A 281 -24.68 8.86 10.03
N LEU A 282 -25.09 8.52 11.26
CA LEU A 282 -25.97 7.37 11.51
C LEU A 282 -27.36 7.57 10.89
N LEU A 283 -27.91 8.78 10.98
CA LEU A 283 -29.16 9.13 10.31
C LEU A 283 -29.02 9.07 8.78
N ASN A 284 -27.90 9.57 8.25
CA ASN A 284 -27.64 9.50 6.82
C ASN A 284 -27.50 8.05 6.32
N LEU A 285 -26.91 7.15 7.10
CA LEU A 285 -26.89 5.71 6.77
C LEU A 285 -28.30 5.13 6.64
N VAL A 286 -29.19 5.45 7.57
CA VAL A 286 -30.59 4.99 7.51
C VAL A 286 -31.28 5.53 6.26
N ALA A 287 -31.07 6.81 5.94
CA ALA A 287 -31.62 7.43 4.73
C ALA A 287 -31.14 6.71 3.45
N VAL A 288 -29.84 6.43 3.35
CA VAL A 288 -29.24 5.72 2.19
C VAL A 288 -29.80 4.31 2.04
N VAL A 289 -29.93 3.57 3.15
CA VAL A 289 -30.50 2.21 3.10
C VAL A 289 -31.97 2.26 2.63
N ILE A 290 -32.75 3.22 3.12
CA ILE A 290 -34.13 3.40 2.68
C ILE A 290 -34.18 3.77 1.19
N GLU A 291 -33.35 4.71 0.73
CA GLU A 291 -33.31 5.09 -0.69
C GLU A 291 -33.01 3.88 -1.57
N ILE A 292 -31.96 3.12 -1.26
CA ILE A 292 -31.59 1.92 -2.02
C ILE A 292 -32.73 0.90 -2.06
N THR A 293 -33.43 0.68 -0.94
CA THR A 293 -34.58 -0.25 -0.93
C THR A 293 -35.77 0.25 -1.75
N LEU A 294 -35.99 1.56 -1.83
CA LEU A 294 -37.07 2.16 -2.62
C LEU A 294 -36.73 2.20 -4.12
N ASP A 295 -35.47 2.44 -4.47
CA ASP A 295 -34.93 2.34 -5.84
C ASP A 295 -35.08 0.91 -6.37
N LEU A 296 -34.72 -0.10 -5.56
CA LEU A 296 -34.94 -1.52 -5.90
C LEU A 296 -36.43 -1.90 -6.08
N GLN A 297 -37.35 -1.10 -5.54
CA GLN A 297 -38.80 -1.32 -5.63
C GLN A 297 -39.46 -0.42 -6.69
N ASP A 298 -38.71 0.36 -7.46
CA ASP A 298 -39.19 1.36 -8.43
C ASP A 298 -40.27 2.30 -7.85
N ASN A 299 -40.13 2.64 -6.56
CA ASN A 299 -41.10 3.46 -5.84
C ASN A 299 -40.82 4.96 -6.02
N SER A 300 -41.85 5.73 -6.40
CA SER A 300 -41.75 7.18 -6.62
C SER A 300 -41.40 8.00 -5.36
N GLN A 301 -41.40 7.39 -4.17
CA GLN A 301 -40.98 8.03 -2.92
C GLN A 301 -39.46 8.22 -2.84
N GLN A 302 -38.69 7.59 -3.73
CA GLN A 302 -37.24 7.76 -3.82
C GLN A 302 -36.80 9.22 -3.95
N ALA A 303 -37.51 10.03 -4.73
CA ALA A 303 -37.16 11.43 -4.97
C ALA A 303 -37.10 12.27 -3.68
N VAL A 304 -37.98 12.00 -2.71
CA VAL A 304 -37.99 12.70 -1.41
C VAL A 304 -36.75 12.34 -0.59
N TRP A 305 -36.34 11.07 -0.62
CA TRP A 305 -35.14 10.62 0.08
C TRP A 305 -33.86 11.17 -0.58
N GLN A 306 -33.84 11.30 -1.90
CA GLN A 306 -32.75 11.95 -2.64
C GLN A 306 -32.56 13.42 -2.24
N ASP A 307 -33.63 14.18 -2.07
CA ASP A 307 -33.57 15.57 -1.60
C ASP A 307 -33.03 15.68 -0.17
N ILE A 308 -33.43 14.75 0.70
CA ILE A 308 -32.92 14.66 2.07
C ILE A 308 -31.42 14.35 2.06
N GLU A 309 -30.96 13.43 1.21
CA GLU A 309 -29.55 13.11 1.07
C GLU A 309 -28.71 14.27 0.54
N PHE A 310 -29.23 15.01 -0.44
CA PHE A 310 -28.59 16.20 -0.96
C PHE A 310 -28.39 17.23 0.17
N THR A 311 -29.38 17.36 1.05
CA THR A 311 -29.30 18.20 2.25
C THR A 311 -28.19 17.73 3.20
N PHE A 312 -28.07 16.42 3.45
CA PHE A 312 -26.95 15.86 4.22
C PHE A 312 -25.59 16.14 3.56
N GLY A 313 -25.51 16.13 2.22
CA GLY A 313 -24.32 16.53 1.48
C GLY A 313 -23.80 17.89 1.89
N TRP A 314 -24.67 18.90 1.92
CA TRP A 314 -24.32 20.26 2.35
C TRP A 314 -23.88 20.36 3.81
N ILE A 315 -24.48 19.56 4.70
CA ILE A 315 -24.06 19.50 6.11
C ILE A 315 -22.59 19.07 6.21
N TYR A 316 -22.15 18.09 5.40
CA TYR A 316 -20.75 17.65 5.38
C TYR A 316 -19.80 18.69 4.77
N VAL A 317 -20.26 19.48 3.80
CA VAL A 317 -19.46 20.61 3.28
C VAL A 317 -19.26 21.66 4.37
N VAL A 318 -20.31 22.00 5.11
CA VAL A 318 -20.24 22.95 6.23
C VAL A 318 -19.32 22.40 7.33
N GLU A 319 -19.44 21.13 7.68
CA GLU A 319 -18.56 20.46 8.65
C GLU A 319 -17.08 20.53 8.22
N MET A 320 -16.78 20.23 6.96
CA MET A 320 -15.44 20.33 6.39
C MET A 320 -14.89 21.77 6.48
N LEU A 321 -15.68 22.77 6.07
CA LEU A 321 -15.28 24.18 6.13
C LEU A 321 -15.03 24.66 7.56
N LEU A 322 -15.89 24.26 8.51
CA LEU A 322 -15.72 24.57 9.93
C LEU A 322 -14.43 23.97 10.50
N LYS A 323 -14.10 22.72 10.15
CA LYS A 323 -12.83 22.09 10.55
C LYS A 323 -11.63 22.78 9.94
N ILE A 324 -11.66 23.09 8.64
CA ILE A 324 -10.56 23.82 7.97
C ILE A 324 -10.36 25.20 8.60
N TYR A 325 -11.45 25.90 8.94
CA TYR A 325 -11.40 27.18 9.64
C TYR A 325 -10.81 27.03 11.05
N ALA A 326 -11.18 26.00 11.81
CA ALA A 326 -10.78 25.87 13.22
C ALA A 326 -9.37 25.32 13.45
N TYR A 327 -8.91 24.42 12.58
CA TYR A 327 -7.57 23.83 12.66
C TYR A 327 -6.55 24.55 11.76
N GLY A 328 -7.00 25.19 10.69
CA GLY A 328 -6.14 25.66 9.60
C GLY A 328 -5.88 24.55 8.58
N PHE A 329 -5.77 24.91 7.30
CA PHE A 329 -5.70 23.95 6.19
C PHE A 329 -4.56 22.93 6.34
N PHE A 330 -3.36 23.37 6.69
CA PHE A 330 -2.19 22.48 6.83
C PHE A 330 -2.30 21.52 8.02
N ASN A 331 -2.86 21.98 9.14
CA ASN A 331 -3.07 21.12 10.31
C ASN A 331 -4.21 20.12 10.06
N TYR A 332 -5.28 20.56 9.39
CA TYR A 332 -6.35 19.68 8.93
C TYR A 332 -5.81 18.61 7.97
N TRP A 333 -4.98 18.99 7.00
CA TRP A 333 -4.29 18.08 6.08
C TRP A 333 -3.17 17.27 6.73
N ARG A 334 -2.89 17.40 8.02
CA ARG A 334 -1.92 16.55 8.71
C ARG A 334 -2.54 15.22 9.15
N GLU A 335 -3.81 15.26 9.53
CA GLU A 335 -4.52 14.09 10.05
C GLU A 335 -5.12 13.24 8.92
N GLY A 336 -4.86 11.93 8.95
CA GLY A 336 -5.31 10.99 7.90
C GLY A 336 -6.83 10.92 7.75
N LEU A 337 -7.57 11.02 8.85
CA LEU A 337 -9.05 11.04 8.85
C LEU A 337 -9.59 12.25 8.09
N ASN A 338 -9.05 13.43 8.41
CA ASN A 338 -9.43 14.68 7.76
C ASN A 338 -9.08 14.69 6.27
N LYS A 339 -7.94 14.12 5.85
CA LYS A 339 -7.63 13.95 4.41
C LYS A 339 -8.66 13.10 3.69
N PHE A 340 -9.03 11.96 4.27
CA PHE A 340 -10.04 11.07 3.68
C PHE A 340 -11.39 11.79 3.58
N ASP A 341 -11.81 12.46 4.64
CA ASP A 341 -13.07 13.20 4.69
C ASP A 341 -13.11 14.30 3.63
N PHE A 342 -12.03 15.06 3.50
CA PHE A 342 -11.89 16.10 2.47
C PHE A 342 -12.04 15.53 1.06
N CYS A 343 -11.31 14.47 0.73
CA CYS A 343 -11.35 13.86 -0.59
C CYS A 343 -12.77 13.37 -0.92
N ILE A 344 -13.42 12.67 0.00
CA ILE A 344 -14.78 12.17 -0.19
C ILE A 344 -15.77 13.33 -0.35
N THR A 345 -15.70 14.35 0.51
CA THR A 345 -16.61 15.50 0.42
C THR A 345 -16.43 16.24 -0.90
N ILE A 346 -15.19 16.44 -1.39
CA ILE A 346 -14.95 17.07 -2.69
C ILE A 346 -15.46 16.22 -3.85
N ILE A 347 -15.20 14.92 -3.86
CA ILE A 347 -15.69 14.02 -4.93
C ILE A 347 -17.21 14.10 -5.04
N ILE A 348 -17.92 14.11 -3.90
CA ILE A 348 -19.38 14.20 -3.88
C ILE A 348 -19.87 15.58 -4.35
N VAL A 349 -19.27 16.67 -3.86
CA VAL A 349 -19.66 18.03 -4.28
C VAL A 349 -19.44 18.24 -5.77
N VAL A 350 -18.29 17.79 -6.31
CA VAL A 350 -18.00 17.85 -7.74
C VAL A 350 -19.03 17.03 -8.53
N GLY A 351 -19.33 15.82 -8.06
CA GLY A 351 -20.33 14.95 -8.66
C GLY A 351 -21.74 15.55 -8.68
N GLU A 352 -22.18 16.14 -7.56
CA GLU A 352 -23.48 16.81 -7.46
C GLU A 352 -23.55 18.08 -8.32
N THR A 353 -22.48 18.88 -8.31
CA THR A 353 -22.38 20.09 -9.15
C THR A 353 -22.43 19.73 -10.64
N LEU A 354 -21.77 18.66 -11.04
CA LEU A 354 -21.78 18.17 -12.42
C LEU A 354 -23.19 17.72 -12.85
N THR A 355 -23.90 17.03 -11.95
CA THR A 355 -25.28 16.57 -12.18
C THR A 355 -26.25 17.74 -12.36
N PHE A 356 -26.08 18.80 -11.58
CA PHE A 356 -26.91 20.01 -11.68
C PHE A 356 -26.54 20.89 -12.90
N ALA A 357 -25.24 21.01 -13.21
CA ALA A 357 -24.75 21.90 -14.27
C ALA A 357 -24.95 21.33 -15.69
N LEU A 358 -24.98 20.01 -15.86
CA LEU A 358 -25.11 19.36 -17.16
C LEU A 358 -26.28 18.36 -17.22
N PRO A 359 -27.56 18.80 -17.15
CA PRO A 359 -28.71 17.89 -17.18
C PRO A 359 -28.83 17.08 -18.48
N ASN A 360 -28.31 17.60 -19.60
CA ASN A 360 -28.61 17.11 -20.96
C ASN A 360 -27.39 16.78 -21.85
N THR A 361 -26.15 16.82 -21.32
CA THR A 361 -24.92 16.68 -22.14
C THR A 361 -23.98 15.54 -21.75
N ALA A 362 -24.39 14.64 -20.86
CA ALA A 362 -23.63 13.41 -20.61
C ALA A 362 -23.95 12.34 -21.68
N SER A 363 -23.52 12.56 -22.93
CA SER A 363 -23.62 11.56 -24.00
C SER A 363 -22.58 10.43 -23.87
N ILE A 364 -21.80 10.40 -22.78
CA ILE A 364 -20.70 9.45 -22.56
C ILE A 364 -21.09 8.38 -21.54
N ILE A 365 -21.97 8.68 -20.58
CA ILE A 365 -22.47 7.78 -19.53
C ILE A 365 -23.92 8.22 -19.28
N SER A 366 -24.85 7.26 -19.23
CA SER A 366 -26.27 7.58 -19.03
C SER A 366 -26.48 8.33 -17.70
N ASN A 367 -27.40 9.30 -17.66
CA ASN A 367 -27.71 10.06 -16.44
C ASN A 367 -28.08 9.14 -15.25
N GLU A 368 -28.68 7.98 -15.54
CA GLU A 368 -29.02 6.95 -14.54
C GLU A 368 -27.77 6.27 -13.94
N GLU A 369 -26.74 5.98 -14.73
CA GLU A 369 -25.48 5.40 -14.24
C GLU A 369 -24.68 6.39 -13.39
N TRP A 370 -24.66 7.68 -13.75
CA TRP A 370 -24.00 8.71 -12.94
C TRP A 370 -24.61 8.84 -11.55
N ILE A 371 -25.94 8.82 -11.45
CA ILE A 371 -26.65 8.86 -10.18
C ILE A 371 -26.26 7.64 -9.33
N ARG A 372 -26.16 6.45 -9.94
CA ARG A 372 -25.68 5.23 -9.25
C ARG A 372 -24.25 5.33 -8.75
N TYR A 373 -23.34 5.95 -9.52
CA TYR A 373 -21.97 6.19 -9.05
C TYR A 373 -21.90 7.19 -7.88
N LEU A 374 -22.77 8.21 -7.87
CA LEU A 374 -22.88 9.13 -6.73
C LEU A 374 -23.43 8.41 -5.49
N LEU A 375 -24.40 7.51 -5.65
CA LEU A 375 -24.88 6.66 -4.56
C LEU A 375 -23.76 5.79 -3.97
N ILE A 376 -22.92 5.19 -4.81
CA ILE A 376 -21.74 4.42 -4.35
C ILE A 376 -20.73 5.34 -3.64
N ALA A 377 -20.47 6.54 -4.16
CA ALA A 377 -19.59 7.51 -3.51
C ALA A 377 -20.14 7.99 -2.15
N ARG A 378 -21.47 8.08 -2.00
CA ARG A 378 -22.13 8.38 -0.73
C ARG A 378 -21.98 7.22 0.28
N LEU A 379 -22.01 5.97 -0.17
CA LEU A 379 -21.71 4.81 0.68
C LEU A 379 -20.29 4.81 1.24
N LEU A 380 -19.32 5.46 0.58
CA LEU A 380 -17.96 5.63 1.15
C LEU A 380 -17.98 6.44 2.45
N ARG A 381 -19.02 7.24 2.72
CA ARG A 381 -19.21 7.90 4.03
C ARG A 381 -19.38 6.89 5.16
N LEU A 382 -19.88 5.68 4.89
CA LEU A 382 -19.98 4.60 5.88
C LEU A 382 -18.61 4.22 6.45
N ILE A 383 -17.54 4.37 5.68
CA ILE A 383 -16.17 4.15 6.18
C ILE A 383 -15.85 5.11 7.34
N ARG A 384 -16.38 6.34 7.33
CA ARG A 384 -16.24 7.29 8.45
C ARG A 384 -16.86 6.75 9.74
N LEU A 385 -17.96 6.01 9.64
CA LEU A 385 -18.62 5.39 10.79
C LEU A 385 -17.71 4.36 11.43
N LEU A 386 -17.09 3.51 10.61
CA LEU A 386 -16.11 2.52 11.08
C LEU A 386 -14.91 3.22 11.75
N MET A 387 -14.46 4.36 11.21
CA MET A 387 -13.35 5.12 11.78
C MET A 387 -13.67 5.79 13.13
N HIS A 388 -14.95 5.96 13.50
CA HIS A 388 -15.32 6.51 14.81
C HIS A 388 -15.15 5.48 15.94
N ILE A 389 -15.25 4.19 15.63
CA ILE A 389 -15.06 3.11 16.59
C ILE A 389 -13.56 2.92 16.82
N GLN A 390 -13.09 3.15 18.05
CA GLN A 390 -11.66 3.10 18.41
C GLN A 390 -10.94 1.83 17.93
N ARG A 391 -11.58 0.65 18.03
CA ARG A 391 -11.00 -0.63 17.59
C ARG A 391 -10.73 -0.66 16.08
N TYR A 392 -11.73 -0.28 15.27
CA TYR A 392 -11.59 -0.26 13.81
C TYR A 392 -10.71 0.89 13.32
N ARG A 393 -10.75 2.04 14.00
CA ARG A 393 -9.86 3.18 13.73
C ARG A 393 -8.40 2.77 13.74
N VAL A 394 -7.98 1.98 14.75
CA VAL A 394 -6.59 1.50 14.84
C VAL A 394 -6.27 0.62 13.64
N ILE A 395 -7.09 -0.40 13.35
CA ILE A 395 -6.87 -1.34 12.23
C ILE A 395 -6.78 -0.59 10.88
N ILE A 396 -7.74 0.28 10.58
CA ILE A 396 -7.78 1.01 9.31
C ILE A 396 -6.65 2.05 9.23
N SER A 397 -6.34 2.74 10.33
CA SER A 397 -5.22 3.68 10.39
C SER A 397 -3.90 2.96 10.13
N THR A 398 -3.67 1.81 10.77
CA THR A 398 -2.52 0.94 10.51
C THR A 398 -2.50 0.52 9.04
N PHE A 399 -3.60 0.01 8.49
CA PHE A 399 -3.67 -0.41 7.08
C PHE A 399 -3.34 0.74 6.11
N LEU A 400 -3.94 1.92 6.30
CA LEU A 400 -3.67 3.10 5.47
C LEU A 400 -2.23 3.60 5.62
N LYS A 401 -1.64 3.49 6.81
CA LYS A 401 -0.20 3.77 7.01
C LYS A 401 0.68 2.77 6.26
N LEU A 402 0.24 1.53 6.04
CA LEU A 402 0.98 0.48 5.32
C LEU A 402 0.96 0.66 3.79
N ILE A 403 -0.09 1.24 3.20
CA ILE A 403 -0.23 1.42 1.75
C ILE A 403 0.99 2.12 1.09
N PRO A 404 1.51 3.24 1.62
CA PRO A 404 2.70 3.88 1.04
C PRO A 404 3.94 2.98 1.00
N TRP A 405 4.07 2.09 1.99
CA TRP A 405 5.20 1.15 2.05
C TRP A 405 5.02 -0.02 1.08
N LEU A 406 3.78 -0.41 0.80
CA LEU A 406 3.43 -1.44 -0.18
C LEU A 406 3.53 -0.94 -1.64
N THR A 407 3.36 0.36 -1.86
CA THR A 407 3.38 1.01 -3.18
C THR A 407 4.56 0.61 -4.08
N PRO A 408 5.83 0.57 -3.63
CA PRO A 408 6.93 0.14 -4.50
C PRO A 408 6.84 -1.34 -4.91
N TYR A 409 6.33 -2.23 -4.07
CA TYR A 409 6.16 -3.65 -4.41
C TYR A 409 4.98 -3.88 -5.37
N LEU A 410 3.87 -3.17 -5.17
CA LEU A 410 2.76 -3.16 -6.14
C LEU A 410 3.19 -2.55 -7.48
N GLY A 411 3.99 -1.48 -7.43
CA GLY A 411 4.57 -0.86 -8.63
C GLY A 411 5.48 -1.82 -9.40
N MET A 412 6.20 -2.71 -8.72
CA MET A 412 6.99 -3.78 -9.35
C MET A 412 6.12 -4.79 -10.09
N ILE A 413 5.05 -5.30 -9.46
CA ILE A 413 4.07 -6.18 -10.11
C ILE A 413 3.44 -5.49 -11.32
N PHE A 414 3.04 -4.22 -11.17
CA PHE A 414 2.48 -3.43 -12.27
C PHE A 414 3.45 -3.27 -13.43
N CYS A 415 4.73 -3.00 -13.17
CA CYS A 415 5.77 -2.93 -14.21
C CYS A 415 5.97 -4.27 -14.92
N LEU A 416 5.97 -5.38 -14.17
CA LEU A 416 6.03 -6.73 -14.75
C LEU A 416 4.83 -7.00 -15.66
N MET A 417 3.62 -6.65 -15.21
CA MET A 417 2.40 -6.77 -16.01
C MET A 417 2.47 -5.91 -17.28
N CYS A 418 3.01 -4.69 -17.24
CA CYS A 418 3.17 -3.85 -18.43
C CYS A 418 4.13 -4.49 -19.46
N ILE A 419 5.20 -5.13 -19.01
CA ILE A 419 6.15 -5.87 -19.86
C ILE A 419 5.44 -7.08 -20.49
N TYR A 420 4.74 -7.89 -19.69
CA TYR A 420 4.00 -9.05 -20.18
C TYR A 420 2.82 -8.66 -21.08
N CYS A 421 2.16 -7.54 -20.83
CA CYS A 421 1.07 -7.03 -21.67
C CYS A 421 1.62 -6.61 -23.04
N SER A 422 2.71 -5.85 -23.05
CA SER A 422 3.39 -5.47 -24.29
C SER A 422 3.85 -6.67 -25.12
N LEU A 423 4.25 -7.76 -24.45
CA LEU A 423 4.64 -9.02 -25.07
C LEU A 423 3.42 -9.82 -25.55
N GLY A 424 2.38 -9.92 -24.74
CA GLY A 424 1.13 -10.59 -25.08
C GLY A 424 0.43 -9.95 -26.28
N VAL A 425 0.37 -8.62 -26.34
CA VAL A 425 -0.21 -7.90 -27.50
C VAL A 425 0.58 -8.15 -28.78
N GLN A 426 1.91 -8.26 -28.70
CA GLN A 426 2.75 -8.54 -29.86
C GLN A 426 2.69 -10.00 -30.32
N LEU A 427 2.54 -10.95 -29.39
CA LEU A 427 2.48 -12.39 -29.71
C LEU A 427 1.07 -12.85 -30.10
N PHE A 428 0.04 -12.32 -29.45
CA PHE A 428 -1.32 -12.85 -29.49
C PHE A 428 -2.37 -11.85 -30.00
N GLY A 429 -1.94 -10.65 -30.40
CA GLY A 429 -2.84 -9.62 -30.89
C GLY A 429 -3.62 -10.08 -32.13
N GLY A 430 -4.94 -9.99 -32.06
CA GLY A 430 -5.85 -10.33 -33.16
C GLY A 430 -6.25 -11.82 -33.24
N LEU A 431 -5.72 -12.69 -32.36
CA LEU A 431 -6.05 -14.12 -32.37
C LEU A 431 -7.45 -14.41 -31.82
N VAL A 432 -7.87 -13.66 -30.80
CA VAL A 432 -9.19 -13.78 -30.18
C VAL A 432 -10.16 -12.88 -30.94
N SER A 433 -10.75 -13.42 -32.00
CA SER A 433 -11.69 -12.68 -32.83
C SER A 433 -12.76 -13.60 -33.39
N ASN A 434 -13.98 -13.08 -33.55
CA ASN A 434 -15.11 -13.82 -34.14
C ASN A 434 -14.88 -14.20 -35.61
N TYR A 435 -13.84 -13.64 -36.26
CA TYR A 435 -13.45 -14.00 -37.62
C TYR A 435 -12.53 -15.23 -37.68
N ASN A 436 -12.06 -15.72 -36.54
CA ASN A 436 -11.21 -16.89 -36.45
C ASN A 436 -12.06 -18.12 -36.08
N GLU A 437 -12.24 -19.05 -37.02
CA GLU A 437 -13.06 -20.25 -36.81
C GLU A 437 -12.55 -21.14 -35.66
N THR A 438 -11.24 -21.09 -35.37
CA THR A 438 -10.68 -21.84 -34.23
C THR A 438 -11.10 -21.29 -32.87
N PHE A 439 -11.52 -20.02 -32.79
CA PHE A 439 -11.93 -19.39 -31.53
C PHE A 439 -13.21 -19.99 -30.95
N GLU A 440 -14.18 -20.36 -31.80
CA GLU A 440 -15.45 -20.96 -31.37
C GLU A 440 -15.26 -22.30 -30.64
N THR A 441 -14.13 -22.97 -30.88
CA THR A 441 -13.78 -24.25 -30.25
C THR A 441 -13.02 -24.13 -28.92
N THR A 442 -12.74 -22.90 -28.47
CA THR A 442 -11.92 -22.66 -27.27
C THR A 442 -12.77 -22.42 -26.02
N GLY A 443 -12.22 -22.76 -24.86
CA GLY A 443 -12.86 -22.48 -23.57
C GLY A 443 -13.06 -20.99 -23.28
N LEU A 444 -12.37 -20.09 -23.98
CA LEU A 444 -12.63 -18.65 -23.91
C LEU A 444 -13.98 -18.26 -24.52
N TYR A 445 -14.45 -18.99 -25.53
CA TYR A 445 -15.78 -18.77 -26.11
C TYR A 445 -16.86 -19.40 -25.23
N GLU A 446 -16.65 -20.64 -24.76
CA GLU A 446 -17.62 -21.36 -23.92
C GLU A 446 -17.93 -20.63 -22.60
N ASN A 447 -16.93 -20.00 -21.99
CA ASN A 447 -17.07 -19.26 -20.72
C ASN A 447 -17.39 -17.77 -20.91
N ASP A 448 -17.64 -17.30 -22.13
CA ASP A 448 -17.86 -15.88 -22.47
C ASP A 448 -16.72 -14.94 -22.01
N TYR A 449 -15.47 -15.40 -22.13
CA TYR A 449 -14.27 -14.64 -21.80
C TYR A 449 -13.65 -13.92 -23.00
N SER A 450 -14.45 -13.67 -24.04
CA SER A 450 -14.02 -13.03 -25.29
C SER A 450 -13.38 -11.64 -25.09
N VAL A 451 -13.82 -10.90 -24.07
CA VAL A 451 -13.31 -9.57 -23.70
C VAL A 451 -11.93 -9.64 -23.02
N HIS A 452 -11.61 -10.76 -22.37
CA HIS A 452 -10.35 -10.96 -21.66
C HIS A 452 -9.26 -11.51 -22.59
N ASN A 453 -8.82 -10.66 -23.52
CA ASN A 453 -7.86 -11.00 -24.57
C ASN A 453 -6.62 -10.07 -24.59
N PHE A 454 -5.69 -10.34 -25.51
CA PHE A 454 -4.49 -9.54 -25.77
C PHE A 454 -4.57 -8.74 -27.09
N ASN A 455 -5.78 -8.43 -27.59
CA ASN A 455 -5.93 -7.65 -28.82
C ASN A 455 -5.53 -6.18 -28.62
N ASP A 456 -5.78 -5.66 -27.44
CA ASP A 456 -5.41 -4.30 -27.04
C ASP A 456 -4.74 -4.30 -25.66
N PHE A 457 -4.04 -3.20 -25.36
CA PHE A 457 -3.25 -3.09 -24.14
C PHE A 457 -4.13 -3.04 -22.87
N ALA A 458 -5.33 -2.46 -22.94
CA ALA A 458 -6.21 -2.36 -21.77
C ALA A 458 -6.81 -3.72 -21.43
N SER A 459 -7.34 -4.43 -22.42
CA SER A 459 -7.83 -5.80 -22.25
C SER A 459 -6.71 -6.75 -21.82
N GLY A 460 -5.50 -6.60 -22.38
CA GLY A 460 -4.34 -7.39 -21.99
C GLY A 460 -3.93 -7.16 -20.52
N MET A 461 -4.05 -5.92 -20.03
CA MET A 461 -3.77 -5.60 -18.63
C MET A 461 -4.79 -6.23 -17.67
N VAL A 462 -6.08 -6.18 -18.00
CA VAL A 462 -7.15 -6.84 -17.22
C VAL A 462 -7.00 -8.35 -17.27
N THR A 463 -6.63 -8.90 -18.43
CA THR A 463 -6.37 -10.34 -18.58
C THR A 463 -5.21 -10.79 -17.70
N LEU A 464 -4.10 -10.04 -17.68
CA LEU A 464 -2.98 -10.33 -16.77
C LEU A 464 -3.37 -10.16 -15.30
N PHE A 465 -4.31 -9.26 -14.97
CA PHE A 465 -4.84 -9.16 -13.62
C PHE A 465 -5.63 -10.40 -13.23
N ASN A 466 -6.48 -10.92 -14.11
CA ASN A 466 -7.19 -12.19 -13.89
C ASN A 466 -6.20 -13.36 -13.71
N LEU A 467 -5.14 -13.40 -14.52
CA LEU A 467 -4.05 -14.37 -14.38
C LEU A 467 -3.30 -14.20 -13.05
N LEU A 468 -3.06 -12.96 -12.58
CA LEU A 468 -2.42 -12.68 -11.29
C LEU A 468 -3.27 -13.18 -10.10
N VAL A 469 -4.60 -13.06 -10.19
CA VAL A 469 -5.55 -13.55 -9.18
C VAL A 469 -5.68 -15.08 -9.22
N MET A 470 -5.20 -15.75 -10.27
CA MET A 470 -5.21 -17.22 -10.46
C MET A 470 -6.59 -17.87 -10.57
N GLY A 471 -7.64 -17.09 -10.87
CA GLY A 471 -8.98 -17.60 -11.14
C GLY A 471 -9.09 -18.16 -12.56
N SER A 472 -9.39 -19.46 -12.70
CA SER A 472 -9.61 -20.15 -13.98
C SER A 472 -8.52 -19.94 -15.05
N TRP A 473 -7.29 -19.68 -14.62
CA TRP A 473 -6.18 -19.26 -15.49
C TRP A 473 -5.83 -20.28 -16.58
N GLN A 474 -6.13 -21.57 -16.34
CA GLN A 474 -5.96 -22.68 -17.29
C GLN A 474 -6.73 -22.47 -18.59
N VAL A 475 -7.89 -21.82 -18.55
CA VAL A 475 -8.73 -21.57 -19.74
C VAL A 475 -7.99 -20.69 -20.74
N TRP A 476 -7.26 -19.67 -20.26
CA TRP A 476 -6.44 -18.83 -21.13
C TRP A 476 -5.25 -19.61 -21.71
N LEU A 477 -4.54 -20.40 -20.89
CA LEU A 477 -3.41 -21.19 -21.39
C LEU A 477 -3.85 -22.15 -22.50
N GLU A 478 -4.87 -22.98 -22.24
CA GLU A 478 -5.37 -23.98 -23.21
C GLU A 478 -5.89 -23.32 -24.49
N SER A 479 -6.64 -22.23 -24.34
CA SER A 479 -7.21 -21.52 -25.48
C SER A 479 -6.11 -20.88 -26.34
N TYR A 480 -5.10 -20.24 -25.75
CA TYR A 480 -4.01 -19.65 -26.52
C TYR A 480 -3.06 -20.69 -27.13
N VAL A 481 -2.86 -21.85 -26.49
CA VAL A 481 -2.14 -22.97 -27.11
C VAL A 481 -2.89 -23.48 -28.34
N THR A 482 -4.22 -23.58 -28.25
CA THR A 482 -5.08 -24.00 -29.37
C THR A 482 -5.08 -22.97 -30.51
N LEU A 483 -5.23 -21.67 -30.18
CA LEU A 483 -5.24 -20.57 -31.15
C LEU A 483 -3.91 -20.40 -31.89
N THR A 484 -2.78 -20.64 -31.21
CA THR A 484 -1.45 -20.54 -31.82
C THR A 484 -0.98 -21.84 -32.48
N GLY A 485 -1.62 -22.97 -32.14
CA GLY A 485 -1.21 -24.30 -32.58
C GLY A 485 0.15 -24.76 -32.03
N THR A 486 0.74 -24.06 -31.05
CA THR A 486 2.09 -24.37 -30.53
C THR A 486 2.11 -24.45 -29.00
N TRP A 487 2.78 -25.47 -28.49
CA TRP A 487 3.01 -25.65 -27.04
C TRP A 487 3.93 -24.57 -26.43
N TRP A 488 4.76 -23.91 -27.25
CA TRP A 488 5.67 -22.85 -26.78
C TRP A 488 4.93 -21.68 -26.14
N THR A 489 3.66 -21.47 -26.48
CA THR A 489 2.76 -20.50 -25.84
C THR A 489 2.61 -20.74 -24.33
N SER A 490 2.69 -21.99 -23.87
CA SER A 490 2.68 -22.33 -22.44
C SER A 490 3.84 -21.68 -21.66
N VAL A 491 4.98 -21.41 -22.31
CA VAL A 491 6.13 -20.75 -21.67
C VAL A 491 5.77 -19.33 -21.23
N PHE A 492 4.94 -18.61 -21.99
CA PHE A 492 4.46 -17.28 -21.61
C PHE A 492 3.71 -17.31 -20.28
N PHE A 493 2.70 -18.18 -20.17
CA PHE A 493 1.88 -18.28 -18.96
C PHE A 493 2.66 -18.86 -17.78
N LEU A 494 3.51 -19.86 -18.02
CA LEU A 494 4.33 -20.47 -16.97
C LEU A 494 5.39 -19.50 -16.43
N SER A 495 6.05 -18.74 -17.30
CA SER A 495 7.01 -17.72 -16.87
C SER A 495 6.33 -16.56 -16.10
N PHE A 496 5.12 -16.18 -16.50
CA PHE A 496 4.31 -15.23 -15.74
C PHE A 496 3.95 -15.78 -14.35
N TYR A 497 3.51 -17.03 -14.27
CA TYR A 497 3.22 -17.70 -12.99
C TYR A 497 4.42 -17.72 -12.04
N LEU A 498 5.60 -18.11 -12.54
CA LEU A 498 6.81 -18.16 -11.73
C LEU A 498 7.23 -16.77 -11.22
N LEU A 499 7.21 -15.75 -12.07
CA LEU A 499 7.69 -14.41 -11.71
C LEU A 499 6.66 -13.60 -10.92
N ALA A 500 5.41 -13.58 -11.36
CA ALA A 500 4.38 -12.73 -10.77
C ALA A 500 3.79 -13.36 -9.50
N ILE A 501 3.44 -14.65 -9.55
CA ILE A 501 2.69 -15.32 -8.48
C ILE A 501 3.62 -15.97 -7.47
N LEU A 502 4.46 -16.93 -7.88
CA LEU A 502 5.35 -17.61 -6.92
C LEU A 502 6.37 -16.67 -6.29
N TYR A 503 6.76 -15.62 -7.00
CA TYR A 503 7.84 -14.76 -6.56
C TYR A 503 7.37 -13.38 -6.08
N LEU A 504 6.84 -12.52 -6.95
CA LEU A 504 6.47 -11.16 -6.54
C LEU A 504 5.27 -11.10 -5.58
N LEU A 505 4.22 -11.90 -5.79
CA LEU A 505 3.05 -11.91 -4.91
C LEU A 505 3.42 -12.45 -3.52
N ASN A 506 4.20 -13.53 -3.44
CA ASN A 506 4.72 -14.04 -2.16
C ASN A 506 5.63 -13.02 -1.45
N LEU A 507 6.37 -12.20 -2.19
CA LEU A 507 7.15 -11.10 -1.61
C LEU A 507 6.23 -10.00 -1.06
N VAL A 508 5.16 -9.64 -1.76
CA VAL A 508 4.15 -8.71 -1.24
C VAL A 508 3.52 -9.24 0.05
N ILE A 509 3.15 -10.51 0.09
CA ILE A 509 2.61 -11.16 1.30
C ILE A 509 3.63 -11.08 2.44
N ALA A 510 4.89 -11.41 2.16
CA ALA A 510 5.97 -11.31 3.14
C ALA A 510 6.14 -9.90 3.71
N PHE A 511 6.10 -8.88 2.84
CA PHE A 511 6.16 -7.49 3.24
C PHE A 511 4.97 -7.09 4.13
N VAL A 512 3.74 -7.46 3.73
CA VAL A 512 2.52 -7.14 4.50
C VAL A 512 2.57 -7.79 5.88
N LEU A 513 3.03 -9.05 5.98
CA LEU A 513 3.19 -9.75 7.26
C LEU A 513 4.20 -9.03 8.15
N GLU A 514 5.39 -8.69 7.64
CA GLU A 514 6.41 -7.98 8.42
C GLU A 514 5.90 -6.63 8.91
N ALA A 515 5.26 -5.86 8.02
CA ALA A 515 4.78 -4.53 8.36
C ALA A 515 3.61 -4.58 9.36
N PHE A 516 2.76 -5.61 9.26
CA PHE A 516 1.72 -5.87 10.24
C PHE A 516 2.31 -6.29 11.60
N PHE A 517 3.33 -7.15 11.63
CA PHE A 517 4.01 -7.52 12.88
C PHE A 517 4.67 -6.32 13.55
N VAL A 518 5.34 -5.44 12.79
CA VAL A 518 5.93 -4.21 13.32
C VAL A 518 4.86 -3.30 13.92
N GLU A 519 3.72 -3.08 13.26
CA GLU A 519 2.67 -2.26 13.88
C GLU A 519 2.01 -2.97 15.07
N MET A 520 1.82 -4.29 15.01
CA MET A 520 1.35 -5.05 16.17
C MET A 520 2.29 -4.84 17.37
N GLU A 521 3.59 -5.00 17.19
CA GLU A 521 4.60 -4.74 18.22
C GLU A 521 4.47 -3.30 18.75
N LEU A 522 4.42 -2.29 17.88
CA LEU A 522 4.25 -0.88 18.26
C LEU A 522 2.93 -0.61 19.02
N SER A 523 1.87 -1.35 18.71
CA SER A 523 0.54 -1.22 19.35
C SER A 523 0.41 -2.02 20.64
N THR A 524 1.16 -3.12 20.79
CA THR A 524 1.21 -3.96 21.99
C THR A 524 2.08 -3.38 23.09
N VAL A 525 2.99 -2.44 22.78
CA VAL A 525 3.61 -1.58 23.80
C VAL A 525 2.47 -0.79 24.46
N PRO A 526 2.03 -1.17 25.67
CA PRO A 526 0.86 -0.57 26.28
C PRO A 526 1.18 0.90 26.59
N ILE A 527 0.16 1.74 26.51
CA ILE A 527 0.15 3.07 27.14
C ILE A 527 0.50 2.95 28.64
N ASP A 528 0.29 1.77 29.23
CA ASP A 528 0.68 1.43 30.59
C ASP A 528 2.19 1.22 30.79
N ILE A 529 3.06 1.02 29.79
CA ILE A 529 4.52 1.10 30.04
C ILE A 529 4.97 2.56 30.11
N ARG A 530 4.34 3.46 29.35
CA ARG A 530 4.55 4.92 29.53
C ARG A 530 4.02 5.46 30.86
N LYS A 531 3.08 4.74 31.51
CA LYS A 531 2.59 5.07 32.86
C LYS A 531 3.23 4.22 33.96
N ALA A 532 3.66 2.98 33.69
CA ALA A 532 4.32 2.10 34.65
C ALA A 532 5.79 2.50 34.83
N GLU A 533 6.47 3.02 33.81
CA GLU A 533 7.73 3.74 34.00
C GLU A 533 7.54 4.99 34.88
N ALA A 534 6.35 5.60 34.88
CA ALA A 534 6.01 6.71 35.77
C ALA A 534 5.48 6.27 37.16
N THR A 535 5.17 4.98 37.38
CA THR A 535 4.53 4.51 38.63
C THR A 535 5.40 3.51 39.40
N GLU A 536 6.31 2.77 38.75
CA GLU A 536 7.30 1.92 39.43
C GLU A 536 8.49 2.72 40.00
N LEU A 537 8.63 3.99 39.62
CA LEU A 537 9.55 4.98 40.22
C LEU A 537 9.08 5.52 41.58
N GLY A 538 8.04 4.94 42.18
CA GLY A 538 7.48 5.35 43.48
C GLY A 538 8.03 4.62 44.70
N THR A 539 8.59 3.42 44.55
CA THR A 539 8.85 2.52 45.69
C THR A 539 10.27 1.95 45.76
N GLN A 540 11.18 2.54 45.00
CA GLN A 540 12.62 2.38 45.15
C GLN A 540 13.31 3.72 45.44
N LYS A 541 12.54 4.68 45.97
CA LYS A 541 12.95 6.06 46.23
C LYS A 541 13.93 6.18 47.40
N ASP A 542 13.68 5.61 48.57
CA ASP A 542 14.46 6.01 49.76
C ASP A 542 15.94 5.56 49.86
N LEU A 543 16.37 4.54 49.10
CA LEU A 543 17.76 4.01 49.23
C LEU A 543 18.65 4.30 48.02
N ILE A 544 18.05 4.64 46.88
CA ILE A 544 18.75 5.04 45.66
C ILE A 544 18.75 6.58 45.53
N GLU A 545 17.75 7.28 46.09
CA GLU A 545 17.72 8.76 46.13
C GLU A 545 18.98 9.34 46.80
N LYS A 546 19.52 8.80 47.89
CA LYS A 546 20.72 9.42 48.49
C LYS A 546 22.02 9.36 47.65
N ALA A 547 22.07 8.55 46.57
CA ALA A 547 23.25 8.45 45.70
C ALA A 547 22.99 8.86 44.23
N GLN A 548 21.73 8.90 43.77
CA GLN A 548 21.35 9.33 42.41
C GLN A 548 20.66 10.72 42.36
N GLN A 549 20.24 11.28 43.49
CA GLN A 549 19.54 12.58 43.62
C GLN A 549 20.42 13.81 43.38
N ALA A 550 21.62 13.65 42.81
CA ALA A 550 22.43 14.75 42.28
C ALA A 550 22.58 14.72 40.74
N ARG A 551 22.13 13.64 40.06
CA ARG A 551 22.52 13.35 38.66
C ARG A 551 21.38 13.15 37.66
N HIS A 552 20.14 13.03 38.11
CA HIS A 552 18.98 12.84 37.20
C HIS A 552 17.81 13.82 37.44
N GLU A 553 17.74 14.49 38.59
CA GLU A 553 16.64 15.41 38.87
C GLU A 553 16.72 16.73 38.07
N ASN A 554 17.88 17.19 37.63
CA ASN A 554 17.94 18.51 36.96
C ASN A 554 17.37 18.49 35.54
N VAL A 555 17.56 17.44 34.75
CA VAL A 555 17.13 17.43 33.35
C VAL A 555 15.62 17.17 33.23
N GLU A 556 15.09 16.23 34.00
CA GLU A 556 13.67 15.87 33.95
C GLU A 556 12.80 16.88 34.72
N SER A 557 13.31 17.50 35.79
CA SER A 557 12.62 18.62 36.46
C SER A 557 12.72 19.93 35.66
N LEU A 558 13.83 20.24 34.97
CA LEU A 558 13.87 21.38 34.05
C LEU A 558 12.97 21.17 32.83
N LEU A 559 12.91 19.96 32.26
CA LEU A 559 11.97 19.64 31.16
C LEU A 559 10.51 19.73 31.59
N ASN A 560 10.17 19.26 32.80
CA ASN A 560 8.81 19.38 33.32
C ASN A 560 8.46 20.81 33.77
N ARG A 561 9.44 21.61 34.19
CA ARG A 561 9.25 23.04 34.52
C ARG A 561 9.12 23.90 33.26
N MET A 562 9.88 23.60 32.20
CA MET A 562 9.66 24.11 30.82
C MET A 562 8.25 23.79 30.30
N LEU A 563 7.71 22.61 30.61
CA LEU A 563 6.37 22.18 30.18
C LEU A 563 5.24 22.81 31.01
N GLY A 564 5.49 23.19 32.26
CA GLY A 564 4.50 23.81 33.15
C GLY A 564 4.23 25.28 32.83
N GLU A 565 5.29 26.05 32.54
CA GLU A 565 5.17 27.51 32.33
C GLU A 565 4.53 27.85 30.96
N GLN A 566 4.75 27.04 29.92
CA GLN A 566 4.09 27.25 28.61
C GLN A 566 2.58 26.96 28.60
N LEU A 567 2.05 26.19 29.55
CA LEU A 567 0.60 25.97 29.70
C LEU A 567 -0.10 27.07 30.53
N GLU A 568 0.66 27.85 31.31
CA GLU A 568 0.14 28.96 32.10
C GLU A 568 0.24 30.31 31.37
N GLU A 569 1.27 30.52 30.55
CA GLU A 569 1.38 31.76 29.74
C GLU A 569 0.40 31.85 28.56
N GLU A 570 -0.20 30.75 28.09
CA GLU A 570 -1.34 30.81 27.14
C GLU A 570 -2.71 31.03 27.85
N LYS A 571 -2.74 31.14 29.19
CA LYS A 571 -3.97 31.35 29.99
C LYS A 571 -4.02 32.68 30.76
N SER A 572 -3.02 33.54 30.68
CA SER A 572 -3.08 34.95 31.14
C SER A 572 -3.05 35.90 29.95
#